data_AF-A0A4Y2R8H2-F1
#
_entry.id   AF-A0A4Y2R8H2-F1
#
_cell.length_a   1.000
_cell.length_b   1.000
_cell.length_c   1.000
_cell.angle_alpha   90.00
_cell.angle_beta   90.00
_cell.angle_gamma   90.00
#
_symmetry.space_group_name_H-M   'P 1'
#
loop_
_entity.id
_entity.type
_entity.pdbx_description
1 polymer ?
#
loop_
_entity_poly.entity_id
_entity_poly.type
_entity_poly.pdbx_seq_one_letter_code
_entity_poly.pdbx_strand_id
1 'polypeptide(L)'
;MENVTRKEIDDPAFINKCVEENFAFLKSLPNSVVCWMNRKNELFTMIRHLDKPTVFLMMSAIEIRWRHLLVILHRLNNYYKHIIGLDESNIFEKLNRSMRSTLVNEDPVTCCVYFKKLVDT
;
A
#
# COMPACT_ATOMS: atom_id res chain seq x y z
N MET A 1 3.33 -25.91 21.46
CA MET A 1 3.96 -25.71 20.14
C MET A 1 5.45 -25.68 20.38
N GLU A 2 6.18 -26.68 19.88
CA GLU A 2 7.64 -26.68 19.95
C GLU A 2 8.21 -25.53 19.12
N ASN A 3 9.28 -24.91 19.62
CA ASN A 3 9.93 -23.81 18.92
C ASN A 3 10.77 -24.38 17.78
N VAL A 4 10.39 -24.05 16.54
CA VAL A 4 11.14 -24.43 15.34
C VAL A 4 12.51 -23.75 15.35
N THR A 5 13.57 -24.54 15.22
CA THR A 5 14.95 -24.07 15.25
C THR A 5 15.37 -23.59 13.86
N ARG A 6 16.25 -22.59 13.77
CA ARG A 6 16.73 -22.05 12.49
C ARG A 6 17.31 -23.11 11.55
N LYS A 7 18.01 -24.11 12.10
CA LYS A 7 18.59 -25.24 11.35
C LYS A 7 17.53 -26.12 10.69
N GLU A 8 16.33 -26.21 11.25
CA GLU A 8 15.23 -27.01 10.70
C GLU A 8 14.53 -26.29 9.56
N ILE A 9 14.52 -24.94 9.57
CA ILE A 9 13.97 -24.13 8.48
C ILE A 9 14.86 -24.21 7.23
N ASP A 10 16.17 -24.31 7.41
CA ASP A 10 17.13 -24.45 6.31
C ASP A 10 17.09 -25.86 5.66
N ASP A 11 16.43 -26.84 6.30
CA ASP A 11 16.25 -28.18 5.73
C ASP A 11 15.04 -28.25 4.79
N PRO A 12 15.24 -28.46 3.47
CA PRO A 12 14.14 -28.56 2.52
C PRO A 12 13.22 -29.75 2.78
N ALA A 13 13.69 -30.83 3.42
CA ALA A 13 12.85 -31.99 3.74
C ALA A 13 11.84 -31.65 4.84
N PHE A 14 12.27 -30.95 5.88
CA PHE A 14 11.40 -30.44 6.94
C PHE A 14 10.34 -29.46 6.40
N ILE A 15 10.74 -28.53 5.51
CA ILE A 15 9.81 -27.59 4.88
C ILE A 15 8.79 -28.32 4.02
N ASN A 16 9.20 -29.28 3.19
CA ASN A 16 8.27 -30.04 2.36
C ASN A 16 7.27 -30.84 3.20
N LYS A 17 7.73 -31.48 4.28
CA LYS A 17 6.85 -32.17 5.23
C LYS A 17 5.86 -31.21 5.88
N CYS A 18 6.32 -30.04 6.32
CA CYS A 18 5.44 -29.00 6.87
C CYS A 18 4.41 -28.50 5.84
N VAL A 19 4.83 -28.34 4.58
CA VAL A 19 3.95 -27.92 3.49
C VAL A 19 2.89 -28.98 3.17
N GLU A 20 3.24 -30.25 3.29
CA GLU A 20 2.33 -31.38 3.06
C GLU A 20 1.37 -31.63 4.22
N GLU A 21 1.82 -31.52 5.47
CA GLU A 21 1.00 -31.83 6.64
C GLU A 21 0.26 -30.60 7.18
N ASN A 22 0.96 -29.47 7.36
CA ASN A 22 0.42 -28.29 8.05
C ASN A 22 -0.13 -27.23 7.09
N PHE A 23 0.42 -27.15 5.87
CA PHE A 23 -0.05 -26.22 4.83
C PHE A 23 -0.75 -26.91 3.66
N ALA A 24 -1.23 -28.15 3.85
CA ALA A 24 -2.04 -28.86 2.86
C ALA A 24 -3.23 -28.02 2.38
N PHE A 25 -3.82 -27.23 3.29
CA PHE A 25 -4.92 -26.33 2.96
C PHE A 25 -4.50 -25.21 1.99
N LEU A 26 -3.24 -24.76 1.99
CA LEU A 26 -2.76 -23.77 1.02
C LEU A 26 -2.72 -24.36 -0.39
N LYS A 27 -2.45 -25.67 -0.54
CA LYS A 27 -2.51 -26.37 -1.84
C LYS A 27 -3.94 -26.48 -2.38
N SER A 28 -4.96 -26.46 -1.52
CA SER A 28 -6.37 -26.48 -1.96
C SER A 28 -6.92 -25.10 -2.30
N LEU A 29 -6.19 -24.02 -2.01
CA LEU A 29 -6.58 -22.67 -2.43
C LEU A 29 -6.33 -22.51 -3.95
N PRO A 30 -7.35 -22.13 -4.74
CA PRO A 30 -7.15 -21.89 -6.15
C PRO A 30 -6.18 -20.71 -6.33
N ASN A 31 -5.00 -20.96 -6.89
CA ASN A 31 -4.02 -19.91 -7.17
C ASN A 31 -4.31 -19.23 -8.52
N SER A 32 -5.53 -18.74 -8.69
CA SER A 32 -5.91 -17.95 -9.85
C SER A 32 -6.08 -16.49 -9.47
N VAL A 33 -5.66 -15.59 -10.36
CA VAL A 33 -5.82 -14.13 -10.17
C VAL A 33 -7.29 -13.77 -9.91
N VAL A 34 -8.21 -14.44 -10.60
CA VAL A 34 -9.66 -14.24 -10.44
C VAL A 34 -10.15 -14.64 -9.04
N CYS A 35 -9.72 -15.81 -8.53
CA CYS A 35 -10.09 -16.25 -7.17
C CYS A 35 -9.60 -15.27 -6.10
N TRP A 36 -8.38 -14.76 -6.25
CA TRP A 36 -7.82 -13.78 -5.31
C TRP A 36 -8.54 -12.43 -5.37
N MET A 37 -8.91 -11.97 -6.57
CA MET A 37 -9.66 -10.72 -6.74
C MET A 37 -11.05 -10.79 -6.08
N ASN A 38 -11.73 -11.93 -6.23
CA ASN A 38 -13.04 -12.17 -5.61
C ASN A 38 -12.94 -12.23 -4.08
N ARG A 39 -12.00 -13.01 -3.53
CA ARG A 39 -11.76 -13.07 -2.08
C ARG A 39 -11.41 -11.72 -1.47
N LYS A 40 -10.63 -10.90 -2.17
CA LYS A 40 -10.34 -9.52 -1.75
C LYS A 40 -11.63 -8.70 -1.60
N ASN A 41 -12.55 -8.80 -2.56
CA ASN A 41 -13.82 -8.07 -2.51
C ASN A 41 -14.75 -8.59 -1.41
N GLU A 42 -14.78 -9.91 -1.18
CA GLU A 42 -15.51 -10.52 -0.06
C GLU A 42 -14.97 -10.01 1.28
N LEU A 43 -13.65 -9.97 1.46
CA LEU A 43 -13.02 -9.42 2.66
C LEU A 43 -13.39 -7.94 2.88
N PHE A 44 -13.34 -7.10 1.85
CA PHE A 44 -13.79 -5.70 1.97
C PHE A 44 -15.26 -5.58 2.34
N THR A 45 -16.09 -6.49 1.83
CA THR A 45 -17.51 -6.56 2.18
C THR A 45 -17.67 -6.96 3.65
N MET A 46 -16.95 -7.96 4.12
CA MET A 46 -16.95 -8.38 5.53
C MET A 46 -16.48 -7.26 6.46
N ILE A 47 -15.41 -6.54 6.09
CA ILE A 47 -14.93 -5.40 6.90
C ILE A 47 -15.96 -4.27 6.95
N ARG A 48 -16.69 -4.01 5.85
CA ARG A 48 -17.81 -3.05 5.85
C ARG A 48 -18.95 -3.43 6.79
N HIS A 49 -19.19 -4.72 7.02
CA HIS A 49 -20.24 -5.18 7.93
C HIS A 49 -19.87 -4.98 9.42
N LEU A 50 -18.62 -4.65 9.76
CA LEU A 50 -18.17 -4.40 11.14
C LEU A 50 -18.54 -2.99 11.67
N ASP A 51 -19.73 -2.50 11.32
CA ASP A 51 -20.40 -1.26 11.77
C ASP A 51 -19.71 0.10 11.48
N LYS A 52 -18.46 0.14 11.03
CA LYS A 52 -17.77 1.40 10.72
C LYS A 52 -17.74 1.67 9.22
N PRO A 53 -18.26 2.82 8.73
CA PRO A 53 -18.13 3.19 7.33
C PRO A 53 -16.66 3.36 6.97
N THR A 54 -16.08 2.32 6.38
CA THR A 54 -14.66 2.27 6.01
C THR A 54 -14.54 2.54 4.51
N VAL A 55 -13.83 3.61 4.16
CA VAL A 55 -13.42 3.91 2.78
C VAL A 55 -12.04 3.28 2.58
N PHE A 56 -11.93 2.36 1.61
CA PHE A 56 -10.65 1.80 1.21
C PHE A 56 -10.11 2.56 0.01
N LEU A 57 -8.99 3.24 0.22
CA LEU A 57 -8.25 3.95 -0.82
C LEU A 57 -6.90 3.28 -1.02
N MET A 58 -6.75 2.60 -2.15
CA MET A 58 -5.43 2.08 -2.58
C MET A 58 -4.72 3.17 -3.36
N MET A 59 -3.95 3.95 -2.63
CA MET A 59 -3.00 4.92 -3.14
C MET A 59 -1.78 4.14 -3.66
N SER A 60 -1.51 4.26 -4.96
CA SER A 60 -0.43 3.51 -5.60
C SER A 60 0.91 4.22 -5.39
N ALA A 61 2.00 3.45 -5.28
CA ALA A 61 3.34 4.00 -5.07
C ALA A 61 3.82 4.95 -6.20
N ILE A 62 3.06 5.06 -7.29
CA ILE A 62 3.34 5.99 -8.38
C ILE A 62 3.08 7.44 -7.98
N GLU A 63 2.15 7.70 -7.04
CA GLU A 63 1.76 9.04 -6.56
C GLU A 63 2.94 9.81 -5.97
N ILE A 64 3.86 9.08 -5.32
CA ILE A 64 5.13 9.57 -4.78
C ILE A 64 6.08 10.10 -5.88
N ARG A 65 5.77 9.87 -7.15
CA ARG A 65 6.53 10.34 -8.32
C ARG A 65 5.84 11.47 -9.08
N TRP A 66 4.63 11.89 -8.71
CA TRP A 66 3.94 12.98 -9.41
C TRP A 66 4.43 14.33 -8.89
N ARG A 67 5.31 15.00 -9.65
CA ARG A 67 5.93 16.28 -9.25
C ARG A 67 4.89 17.34 -8.91
N HIS A 68 3.94 17.59 -9.82
CA HIS A 68 2.92 18.61 -9.65
C HIS A 68 1.99 18.31 -8.45
N LEU A 69 1.59 17.05 -8.25
CA LEU A 69 0.83 16.63 -7.07
C LEU A 69 1.62 16.90 -5.78
N LEU A 70 2.91 16.56 -5.75
CA LEU A 70 3.77 16.79 -4.59
C LEU A 70 3.97 18.29 -4.29
N VAL A 71 4.03 19.16 -5.31
CA VAL A 71 4.02 20.62 -5.11
C VAL A 71 2.75 21.02 -4.36
N ILE A 72 1.59 20.56 -4.83
CA ILE A 72 0.29 20.91 -4.25
C ILE A 72 0.20 20.41 -2.80
N LEU A 73 0.51 19.13 -2.56
CA LEU A 73 0.50 18.53 -1.23
C LEU A 73 1.45 19.26 -0.28
N HIS A 74 2.65 19.61 -0.75
CA HIS A 74 3.60 20.37 0.06
C HIS A 74 3.06 21.78 0.40
N ARG A 75 2.44 22.47 -0.57
CA ARG A 75 1.87 23.81 -0.35
C ARG A 75 0.71 23.79 0.65
N LEU A 76 -0.05 22.70 0.69
CA LEU A 76 -1.17 22.53 1.62
C LEU A 76 -0.73 22.03 2.99
N ASN A 77 0.43 21.39 3.10
CA ASN A 77 0.93 20.86 4.36
C ASN A 77 1.60 21.94 5.24
N ASN A 78 1.26 21.96 6.52
CA ASN A 78 1.83 22.87 7.51
C ASN A 78 3.17 22.36 8.08
N TYR A 79 3.42 21.05 8.09
CA TYR A 79 4.62 20.46 8.72
C TYR A 79 5.91 20.76 7.97
N TYR A 80 5.88 20.71 6.64
CA TYR A 80 7.07 20.89 5.79
C TYR A 80 7.23 22.33 5.26
N LYS A 81 6.44 23.28 5.76
CA LYS A 81 6.43 24.68 5.30
C LYS A 81 7.79 25.39 5.35
N HIS A 82 8.73 24.89 6.18
CA HIS A 82 10.10 25.37 6.24
C HIS A 82 10.89 25.13 4.94
N ILE A 83 10.47 24.20 4.09
CA ILE A 83 11.08 23.92 2.78
C ILE A 83 10.45 24.86 1.75
N ILE A 84 10.95 26.10 1.70
CA ILE A 84 10.40 27.16 0.85
C ILE A 84 10.91 27.00 -0.60
N GLY A 85 10.07 27.35 -1.59
CA GLY A 85 10.44 27.39 -3.01
C GLY A 85 10.57 26.02 -3.66
N LEU A 86 9.58 25.15 -3.45
CA LEU A 86 9.47 23.87 -4.14
C LEU A 86 8.68 24.04 -5.43
N ASP A 87 9.41 24.00 -6.54
CA ASP A 87 8.87 23.88 -7.89
C ASP A 87 9.02 22.43 -8.39
N GLU A 88 8.34 22.11 -9.49
CA GLU A 88 8.34 20.77 -10.07
C GLU A 88 9.75 20.24 -10.39
N SER A 89 10.68 21.12 -10.75
CA SER A 89 12.07 20.78 -11.08
C SER A 89 12.88 20.29 -9.87
N ASN A 90 12.68 20.89 -8.70
CA ASN A 90 13.59 20.73 -7.55
C ASN A 90 13.03 19.82 -6.45
N ILE A 91 11.80 19.31 -6.63
CA ILE A 91 11.10 18.50 -5.61
C ILE A 91 11.86 17.23 -5.24
N PHE A 92 12.44 16.53 -6.20
CA PHE A 92 13.11 15.26 -5.92
C PHE A 92 14.47 15.41 -5.26
N GLU A 93 15.11 16.57 -5.43
CA GLU A 93 16.37 16.89 -4.78
C GLU A 93 16.14 17.32 -3.33
N LYS A 94 15.08 18.10 -3.08
CA LYS A 94 14.76 18.64 -1.76
C LYS A 94 13.97 17.68 -0.88
N LEU A 95 13.09 16.85 -1.44
CA LEU A 95 12.29 15.88 -0.66
C LEU A 95 12.80 14.45 -0.80
N ASN A 96 13.12 13.85 0.35
CA ASN A 96 13.43 12.44 0.42
C ASN A 96 12.19 11.56 0.11
N ARG A 97 12.41 10.32 -0.32
CA ARG A 97 11.35 9.33 -0.62
C ARG A 97 10.39 9.12 0.55
N SER A 98 10.92 9.08 1.78
CA SER A 98 10.11 8.95 3.00
C SER A 98 9.16 10.14 3.17
N MET A 99 9.68 11.37 3.07
CA MET A 99 8.89 12.60 3.19
C MET A 99 7.78 12.68 2.13
N ARG A 100 8.08 12.27 0.89
CA ARG A 100 7.07 12.19 -0.17
C ARG A 100 5.97 11.17 0.13
N SER A 101 6.33 10.02 0.71
CA SER A 101 5.34 9.04 1.14
C SER A 101 4.48 9.58 2.27
N THR A 102 5.06 10.30 3.22
CA THR A 102 4.33 10.96 4.29
C THR A 102 3.33 11.98 3.74
N LEU A 103 3.74 12.84 2.80
CA LEU A 103 2.85 13.83 2.16
C LEU A 103 1.62 13.18 1.52
N VAL A 104 1.81 12.09 0.78
CA VAL A 104 0.70 11.39 0.10
C VAL A 104 -0.21 10.68 1.11
N ASN A 105 0.37 10.11 2.17
CA ASN A 105 -0.39 9.38 3.19
C ASN A 105 -1.16 10.31 4.14
N GLU A 106 -0.65 11.52 4.41
CA GLU A 106 -1.30 12.49 5.29
C GLU A 106 -2.52 13.14 4.64
N ASP A 107 -2.49 13.39 3.33
CA ASP A 107 -3.59 14.02 2.60
C ASP A 107 -4.01 13.21 1.34
N PRO A 108 -4.65 12.05 1.55
CA PRO A 108 -5.15 11.23 0.44
C PRO A 108 -6.34 11.90 -0.27
N VAL A 109 -7.04 12.84 0.39
CA VAL A 109 -8.21 13.53 -0.17
C VAL A 109 -7.79 14.44 -1.32
N THR A 110 -6.74 15.25 -1.12
CA THR A 110 -6.18 16.09 -2.19
C THR A 110 -5.72 15.25 -3.37
N CYS A 111 -5.11 14.08 -3.14
CA CYS A 111 -4.75 13.18 -4.22
C CYS A 111 -5.97 12.70 -5.02
N CYS A 112 -7.05 12.29 -4.34
CA CYS A 112 -8.28 11.87 -5.00
C CYS A 112 -8.89 13.00 -5.86
N VAL A 113 -8.94 14.21 -5.32
CA VAL A 113 -9.45 15.39 -6.04
C VAL A 113 -8.58 15.71 -7.24
N TYR A 114 -7.25 15.61 -7.09
CA TYR A 114 -6.30 15.83 -8.17
C TYR A 114 -6.51 14.84 -9.33
N PHE A 115 -6.56 13.54 -9.05
CA PHE A 115 -6.78 12.53 -10.09
C PHE A 115 -8.19 12.61 -10.67
N LYS A 116 -9.21 12.92 -9.87
CA LYS A 116 -10.56 13.15 -10.38
C LYS A 116 -10.57 14.27 -11.43
N LYS A 117 -9.95 15.41 -11.12
CA LYS A 117 -9.83 16.52 -12.08
C LYS A 117 -9.07 16.12 -13.35
N LEU A 118 -8.02 15.32 -13.24
CA LEU A 118 -7.27 14.83 -14.40
C LEU A 118 -8.08 13.90 -15.31
N VAL A 119 -8.98 13.09 -14.74
CA VAL A 119 -9.83 12.16 -15.50
C VAL A 119 -11.05 12.86 -16.12
N ASP A 120 -11.57 13.88 -15.43
CA ASP A 120 -12.72 14.67 -15.89
C ASP A 120 -12.34 15.74 -16.95
N THR A 121 -11.05 15.87 -17.32
CA THR A 121 -10.53 16.78 -18.36
C THR A 121 -10.34 16.04 -19.69
#